data_AF-A0A1H6FDN6-F1
#
_entry.id   AF-A0A1H6FDN6-F1
#
_cell.length_a   1.000
_cell.length_b   1.000
_cell.length_c   1.000
_cell.angle_alpha   90.00
_cell.angle_beta   90.00
_cell.angle_gamma   90.00
#
_symmetry.space_group_name_H-M   'P 1'
#
loop_
_entity.id
_entity.type
_entity.pdbx_description
1 polymer ?
#
loop_
_entity_poly.entity_id
_entity_poly.type
_entity_poly.pdbx_seq_one_letter_code
_entity_poly.pdbx_strand_id
1 'polypeptide(L)' 'MELSAVQYISDKQGHTTGVVVPIELWQRIQKMMEEKIPTQEANAWDTLQNLTGSLSAPSDWAEEHDHYLYGTNKQKTKQS' A
#
# COMPACT_ATOMS: atom_id res chain seq x y z
N MET A 1 32.86 -7.61 24.78
CA MET A 1 31.60 -8.06 24.16
C MET A 1 31.33 -7.07 23.05
N GLU A 2 31.51 -7.48 21.80
CA GLU A 2 31.15 -6.65 20.64
C GLU A 2 29.63 -6.62 20.55
N LEU A 3 29.02 -5.44 20.71
CA LEU A 3 27.56 -5.31 20.60
C LEU A 3 27.19 -5.36 19.11
N SER A 4 26.23 -6.20 18.77
CA SER A 4 25.71 -6.33 17.41
C SER A 4 24.21 -6.53 17.45
N ALA A 5 23.51 -6.02 16.44
CA ALA A 5 22.07 -6.22 16.28
C ALA A 5 21.80 -7.09 15.05
N VAL A 6 20.76 -7.92 15.14
CA VAL A 6 20.32 -8.79 14.04
C VAL A 6 19.23 -8.07 13.26
N GLN A 7 19.46 -7.85 11.97
CA GLN A 7 18.46 -7.33 11.04
C GLN A 7 17.89 -8.46 10.20
N TYR A 8 16.57 -8.53 10.07
CA TYR A 8 15.93 -9.44 9.13
C TYR A 8 15.69 -8.72 7.81
N ILE A 9 16.24 -9.27 6.73
CA ILE A 9 16.01 -8.77 5.36
C ILE A 9 15.24 -9.82 4.57
N SER A 10 14.28 -9.36 3.76
CA SER A 10 13.50 -10.23 2.86
C SER A 10 13.93 -10.02 1.42
N ASP A 11 14.08 -11.10 0.66
CA ASP A 11 14.24 -11.01 -0.79
C ASP A 11 12.89 -10.77 -1.51
N LYS A 12 12.92 -10.62 -2.84
CA LYS A 12 11.71 -10.42 -3.66
C LYS A 12 10.78 -11.65 -3.70
N GLN A 13 11.24 -12.79 -3.21
CA GLN A 13 10.49 -14.04 -3.12
C GLN A 13 9.94 -14.29 -1.71
N GLY A 14 10.23 -13.39 -0.75
CA GLY A 14 9.76 -13.45 0.63
C GLY A 14 10.65 -14.25 1.58
N HIS A 15 11.82 -14.73 1.15
CA HIS A 15 12.74 -15.42 2.06
C HIS A 15 13.40 -14.43 3.01
N THR A 16 13.31 -14.70 4.31
CA THR A 16 13.91 -13.87 5.36
C THR A 16 15.29 -14.40 5.75
N THR A 17 16.29 -13.53 5.74
CA THR A 17 17.64 -13.84 6.23
C THR A 17 18.00 -12.90 7.37
N GLY A 18 18.46 -13.47 8.49
CA GLY A 18 19.01 -12.72 9.61
C GLY A 18 20.46 -12.34 9.33
N VAL A 19 20.77 -11.05 9.32
CA VAL A 19 22.11 -10.50 9.12
C VAL A 19 22.58 -9.85 10.42
N VAL A 20 23.76 -10.24 10.88
CA VAL A 20 24.40 -9.62 12.04
C VAL A 20 25.08 -8.33 11.60
N VAL A 21 24.75 -7.23 12.25
CA VAL A 21 25.25 -5.91 11.92
C VAL A 21 25.92 -5.30 13.17
N PRO A 22 27.17 -4.82 13.07
CA PRO A 22 27.85 -4.13 14.17
C PRO A 22 27.08 -2.91 14.65
N ILE A 23 27.13 -2.62 15.96
CA ILE A 23 26.33 -1.56 16.56
C ILE A 23 26.63 -0.17 15.98
N GLU A 24 27.88 0.10 15.61
CA GLU A 24 28.30 1.37 15.02
C GLU A 24 27.69 1.58 13.63
N LEU A 25 27.61 0.50 12.85
CA LEU A 25 26.99 0.54 11.54
C LEU A 25 25.48 0.78 11.66
N TRP A 26 24.84 0.14 12.63
CA TRP A 26 23.42 0.34 12.93
C TRP A 26 23.09 1.78 13.32
N GLN A 27 23.86 2.37 14.24
CA GLN A 27 23.67 3.76 14.67
C GLN A 27 23.81 4.74 13.49
N ARG A 28 24.76 4.49 12.59
CA ARG A 28 24.97 5.32 11.41
C ARG A 28 23.79 5.22 10.42
N ILE A 29 23.23 4.02 10.23
CA ILE A 29 22.04 3.82 9.39
C ILE A 29 20.84 4.59 9.98
N GLN A 30 20.60 4.50 11.29
CA GLN A 30 19.50 5.22 11.94
C GLN A 30 19.62 6.73 11.74
N LYS A 31 20.81 7.29 11.95
CA LYS A 31 21.05 8.72 11.75
C LYS A 31 20.77 9.14 10.30
N MET A 32 21.19 8.33 9.32
CA MET A 32 20.89 8.60 7.91
C MET A 32 19.40 8.50 7.59
N MET A 33 18.65 7.60 8.23
CA MET A 33 17.20 7.49 8.06
C MET A 33 16.49 8.72 8.64
N GLU A 34 16.88 9.17 9.84
CA GLU A 34 16.35 10.38 10.47
C GLU A 34 16.52 11.62 9.57
N GLU A 35 17.68 11.76 8.91
CA GLU A 35 17.99 12.88 8.03
C GLU A 35 17.30 12.81 6.64
N LYS A 36 16.85 11.62 6.21
CA LYS A 36 16.33 11.36 4.86
C LYS A 36 14.84 11.09 4.78
N ILE A 37 14.05 11.33 5.82
CA ILE A 37 12.58 11.28 5.69
C ILE A 37 12.11 12.68 5.29
N PRO A 38 11.94 13.01 3.99
CA PRO A 38 10.91 13.99 3.68
C PRO A 38 9.61 13.36 4.16
N THR A 39 8.97 14.02 5.12
CA THR A 39 7.58 13.80 5.52
C THR A 39 6.68 14.18 4.35
N GLN A 40 6.81 13.48 3.23
CA GLN A 40 5.72 13.37 2.28
C GLN A 40 5.00 12.09 2.63
N GLU A 41 4.35 12.12 3.79
CA GLU A 41 3.26 11.21 4.11
C GLU A 41 2.15 11.47 3.10
N ALA A 42 2.29 10.94 1.89
CA ALA A 42 1.12 10.65 1.08
C ALA A 42 0.37 9.57 1.86
N ASN A 43 -0.60 9.99 2.66
CA ASN A 43 -1.43 9.08 3.41
C ASN A 43 -2.14 8.15 2.41
N ALA A 44 -2.55 6.97 2.86
CA ALA A 44 -3.41 6.10 2.06
C ALA A 44 -4.60 6.87 1.48
N TRP A 45 -5.10 7.87 2.21
CA TRP A 45 -6.14 8.80 1.76
C TRP A 45 -5.72 9.68 0.57
N ASP A 46 -4.51 10.23 0.55
CA ASP A 46 -4.02 11.05 -0.57
C ASP A 46 -3.86 10.19 -1.83
N THR A 47 -3.42 8.94 -1.67
CA THR A 47 -3.34 7.98 -2.78
C THR A 47 -4.73 7.66 -3.34
N LEU A 48 -5.70 7.37 -2.46
CA LEU A 48 -7.07 7.10 -2.87
C LEU A 48 -7.71 8.32 -3.53
N GLN A 49 -7.47 9.53 -3.00
CA GLN A 49 -7.94 10.78 -3.57
C GLN A 49 -7.41 10.96 -5.00
N ASN A 50 -6.12 10.72 -5.22
CA ASN A 50 -5.49 10.84 -6.54
C ASN A 50 -6.01 9.82 -7.56
N LEU A 51 -6.48 8.65 -7.10
CA LEU A 51 -7.02 7.60 -7.96
C LEU A 51 -8.55 7.68 -8.12
N THR A 52 -9.24 8.44 -7.27
CA THR A 52 -10.69 8.62 -7.35
C THR A 52 -11.06 9.39 -8.61
N GLY A 53 -12.02 8.89 -9.37
CA GLY A 53 -12.44 9.51 -10.64
C GLY A 53 -11.51 9.23 -11.82
N SER A 54 -10.43 8.44 -11.64
CA SER A 54 -9.62 7.95 -12.77
C SER A 54 -10.35 6.92 -13.63
N LEU A 55 -11.36 6.24 -13.07
CA LEU A 55 -12.22 5.30 -13.77
C LEU A 55 -13.57 5.96 -14.07
N SER A 56 -13.94 6.02 -15.34
CA SER A 56 -15.28 6.43 -15.76
C SER A 56 -16.26 5.29 -15.46
N ALA A 57 -17.09 5.51 -14.45
CA ALA A 57 -18.16 4.62 -14.04
C ALA A 57 -19.42 4.83 -14.91
N PRO A 58 -20.14 3.76 -15.27
CA PRO A 58 -21.52 3.87 -15.74
C PRO A 58 -22.40 4.60 -14.71
N SER A 59 -23.31 5.46 -15.18
CA SER A 59 -24.18 6.28 -14.31
C SER A 59 -25.13 5.43 -13.45
N ASP A 60 -25.42 4.22 -13.89
CA ASP A 60 -26.30 3.25 -13.23
C ASP A 60 -25.54 2.29 -12.29
N TRP A 61 -24.24 2.47 -12.05
CA TRP A 61 -23.46 1.52 -11.24
C TRP A 61 -24.01 1.36 -9.82
N ALA A 62 -24.39 2.46 -9.16
CA ALA A 62 -24.99 2.41 -7.83
C ALA A 62 -26.36 1.70 -7.81
N GLU A 63 -27.13 1.83 -8.90
CA GLU A 63 -28.46 1.22 -9.04
C GLU A 63 -28.38 -0.25 -9.47
N GLU A 64 -27.35 -0.60 -10.24
CA GLU A 64 -27.10 -1.92 -10.84
C GLU A 64 -25.91 -2.63 -10.17
N HIS A 65 -25.70 -2.39 -8.87
CA HIS A 65 -24.56 -2.90 -8.12
C HIS A 65 -24.37 -4.42 -8.27
N ASP A 66 -25.46 -5.18 -8.23
CA ASP A 66 -25.42 -6.64 -8.37
C ASP A 66 -24.95 -7.07 -9.77
N HIS A 67 -25.32 -6.34 -10.83
CA HIS A 67 -24.87 -6.61 -12.19
C HIS A 67 -23.36 -6.43 -12.32
N TYR A 68 -22.81 -5.35 -11.75
CA TYR A 68 -21.40 -5.04 -11.86
C TYR A 68 -20.51 -5.88 -10.93
N LEU A 69 -21.01 -6.31 -9.76
CA LEU A 69 -20.25 -7.17 -8.85
C LEU A 69 -20.35 -8.66 -9.16
N TYR A 70 -21.54 -9.13 -9.54
CA TYR A 70 -21.84 -10.56 -9.62
C TYR A 70 -22.25 -11.02 -11.03
N GLY A 71 -22.34 -10.10 -12.00
CA GLY A 71 -22.75 -10.43 -13.36
C GLY A 71 -24.22 -10.81 -13.49
N THR A 72 -25.07 -10.46 -12.52
CA THR A 72 -26.52 -10.68 -12.62
C THR A 72 -27.11 -9.83 -13.74
N ASN A 73 -28.25 -10.21 -14.29
CA ASN A 73 -28.91 -9.38 -15.31
C ASN A 73 -29.28 -8.00 -14.74
N LYS A 74 -29.15 -6.94 -15.56
CA LYS A 74 -29.58 -5.59 -15.18
C LYS A 74 -31.05 -5.55 -14.81
N GLN A 75 -31.41 -4.76 -13.81
CA GLN A 75 -32.79 -4.55 -13.45
C GLN A 75 -33.50 -3.80 -14.58
N LYS A 76 -34.50 -4.44 -15.20
CA LYS A 76 -35.34 -3.77 -16.18
C LYS A 76 -36.17 -2.73 -15.42
N THR A 77 -35.81 -1.45 -15.54
CA THR A 77 -36.67 -0.36 -15.10
C THR A 77 -38.02 -0.51 -15.79
N LYS A 78 -39.04 -0.91 -15.02
CA LYS A 78 -40.43 -0.83 -15.47
C LYS A 78 -40.71 0.67 -15.66
N GLN A 79 -40.74 1.12 -16.90
CA GLN A 79 -41.40 2.37 -17.25
C GLN A 79 -42.88 2.24 -16.82
N SER A 80 -43.28 3.05 -15.85
CA SER A 80 -44.66 3.25 -15.45
C SER A 80 -45.01 4.72 -15.55
#